data_AF-A0A352F252-F1
#
_entry.id   AF-A0A352F252-F1
#
_cell.length_a   1.000
_cell.length_b   1.000
_cell.length_c   1.000
_cell.angle_alpha   90.00
_cell.angle_beta   90.00
_cell.angle_gamma   90.00
#
_symmetry.space_group_name_H-M   'P 1'
#
loop_
_entity.id
_entity.type
_entity.pdbx_description
1 polymer ?
#
loop_
_entity_poly.entity_id
_entity_poly.type
_entity_poly.pdbx_seq_one_letter_code
_entity_poly.pdbx_strand_id
1 'polypeptide(L)'
;MRAPGLLTRNSRVVGMGLAFLAVLSLPFATISRSQGDGSRQIVLEEFTRARPAATSAKAPPPRTGPRRPAAVAKAPRYTRKTPSVIASLQPGAPTMDIGVTIWRLRPSTGSEGGARMLVMENARSTEWTPQRIEADTPLQVGERVRLSIESPRAGYLYVIDREQYADGSFGDAYLIFPTLRTRGGDNQVRPGKLIDIPAQEDNPSYFTLVPSPSRSDQVAEILSIIVTPVPLSNLRLTERPLKLSKSEVAKWEASGSIEVERFEMVGGAGMPWSKVEMAASAAGSNRMLTQEEPAPQTVYRIGSRSKNAFMVTVPLRYGR
;
A
#
# COMPACT_ATOMS: atom_id res chain seq x y z
N MET A 1 68.99 -11.08 -26.96
CA MET A 1 68.05 -11.57 -25.90
C MET A 1 68.69 -11.35 -24.54
N ARG A 2 67.88 -10.92 -23.57
CA ARG A 2 68.18 -10.53 -22.16
C ARG A 2 68.49 -9.05 -21.92
N ALA A 3 67.54 -8.43 -21.22
CA ALA A 3 67.48 -7.05 -20.78
C ALA A 3 68.34 -6.79 -19.52
N PRO A 4 68.76 -5.55 -19.25
CA PRO A 4 69.34 -5.17 -17.98
C PRO A 4 68.28 -4.68 -16.98
N GLY A 5 68.54 -4.98 -15.71
CA GLY A 5 67.65 -4.78 -14.58
C GLY A 5 67.50 -3.34 -14.10
N LEU A 6 66.35 -3.11 -13.45
CA LEU A 6 66.05 -1.96 -12.60
C LEU A 6 66.88 -2.01 -11.32
N LEU A 7 67.47 -0.86 -10.94
CA LEU A 7 67.64 -0.49 -9.53
C LEU A 7 67.30 1.00 -9.33
N THR A 8 66.27 1.14 -8.49
CA THR A 8 65.76 2.26 -7.71
C THR A 8 66.70 3.41 -7.34
N ARG A 9 66.17 4.65 -7.37
CA ARG A 9 66.54 5.67 -6.40
C ARG A 9 65.38 6.61 -6.06
N ASN A 10 64.97 6.54 -4.80
CA ASN A 10 64.07 7.45 -4.11
C ASN A 10 64.61 8.88 -4.11
N SER A 11 63.73 9.87 -4.30
CA SER A 11 63.94 11.24 -3.82
C SER A 11 62.59 11.85 -3.49
N ARG A 12 62.37 12.03 -2.19
CA ARG A 12 61.24 12.74 -1.59
C ARG A 12 61.35 14.23 -1.93
N VAL A 13 60.24 14.84 -2.35
CA VAL A 13 60.04 16.28 -2.15
C VAL A 13 58.71 16.46 -1.43
N VAL A 14 58.84 17.02 -0.22
CA VAL A 14 57.77 17.43 0.68
C VAL A 14 57.21 18.75 0.14
N GLY A 15 55.94 18.77 -0.23
CA GLY A 15 55.18 19.98 -0.55
C GLY A 15 54.01 20.09 0.43
N MET A 16 54.25 20.74 1.56
CA MET A 16 53.26 21.00 2.60
C MET A 16 52.45 22.25 2.21
N GLY A 17 51.35 22.06 1.49
CA GLY A 17 50.38 23.11 1.18
C GLY A 17 49.36 23.24 2.30
N LEU A 18 49.54 24.26 3.16
CA LEU A 18 48.53 24.67 4.16
C LEU A 18 47.39 25.41 3.43
N ALA A 19 46.25 24.75 3.22
CA ALA A 19 45.03 25.40 2.79
C ALA A 19 44.24 25.83 4.04
N PHE A 20 44.18 27.14 4.31
CA PHE A 20 43.28 27.73 5.28
C PHE A 20 41.83 27.58 4.79
N LEU A 21 41.07 26.68 5.41
CA LEU A 21 39.62 26.58 5.22
C LEU A 21 38.94 27.58 6.18
N ALA A 22 38.50 28.72 5.66
CA ALA A 22 37.65 29.65 6.40
C ALA A 22 36.26 29.03 6.58
N VAL A 23 35.92 28.64 7.80
CA VAL A 23 34.58 28.20 8.19
C VAL A 23 33.70 29.45 8.30
N LEU A 24 32.93 29.76 7.25
CA LEU A 24 31.81 30.69 7.35
C LEU A 24 30.68 30.01 8.13
N SER A 25 30.54 30.38 9.41
CA SER A 25 29.39 30.04 10.23
C SER A 25 28.19 30.89 9.80
N LEU A 26 27.39 30.37 8.86
CA LEU A 26 26.06 30.92 8.57
C LEU A 26 25.11 30.54 9.71
N PRO A 27 24.35 31.48 10.29
CA PRO A 27 23.31 31.14 11.25
C PRO A 27 22.22 30.35 10.52
N PHE A 28 22.04 29.09 10.90
CA PHE A 28 20.85 28.34 10.54
C PHE A 28 19.65 29.03 11.19
N ALA A 29 18.93 29.84 10.41
CA ALA A 29 17.60 30.25 10.77
C ALA A 29 16.75 28.98 10.88
N THR A 30 16.38 28.63 12.09
CA THR A 30 15.38 27.61 12.39
C THR A 30 14.05 28.09 11.82
N ILE A 31 13.75 27.67 10.58
CA ILE A 31 12.41 27.75 10.02
C ILE A 31 11.56 26.81 10.86
N SER A 32 10.88 27.37 11.87
CA SER A 32 9.75 26.70 12.52
C SER A 32 8.67 26.52 11.45
N ARG A 33 8.61 25.34 10.84
CA ARG A 33 7.43 24.89 10.10
C ARG A 33 6.29 24.83 11.10
N SER A 34 5.32 25.74 10.98
CA SER A 34 4.08 25.66 11.74
C SER A 34 3.47 24.28 11.52
N GLN A 35 3.29 23.54 12.61
CA GLN A 35 2.64 22.24 12.66
C GLN A 35 1.14 22.46 12.41
N GLY A 36 0.79 22.70 11.13
CA GLY A 36 -0.57 22.93 10.69
C GLY A 36 -1.36 21.64 10.62
N ASP A 37 -2.19 21.42 11.64
CA ASP A 37 -3.53 20.81 11.53
C ASP A 37 -3.62 19.32 11.16
N GLY A 38 -2.99 18.45 11.95
CA GLY A 38 -3.20 16.99 11.90
C GLY A 38 -4.53 16.51 12.50
N SER A 39 -5.34 17.40 13.08
CA SER A 39 -6.57 17.04 13.81
C SER A 39 -7.86 17.17 13.02
N ARG A 40 -7.86 17.84 11.85
CA ARG A 40 -9.09 17.98 11.06
C ARG A 40 -9.48 16.67 10.39
N GLN A 41 -10.67 16.20 10.73
CA GLN A 41 -11.34 15.12 10.03
C GLN A 41 -11.80 15.62 8.66
N ILE A 42 -11.52 14.86 7.60
CA ILE A 42 -11.95 15.15 6.24
C ILE A 42 -12.80 14.01 5.69
N VAL A 43 -13.69 14.33 4.74
CA VAL A 43 -14.42 13.33 3.96
C VAL A 43 -13.69 13.19 2.62
N LEU A 44 -13.25 11.97 2.32
CA LEU A 44 -12.60 11.63 1.06
C LEU A 44 -13.65 11.09 0.10
N GLU A 45 -14.34 11.99 -0.61
CA GLU A 45 -15.47 11.63 -1.46
C GLU A 45 -15.10 10.92 -2.76
N GLU A 46 -13.82 10.90 -3.15
CA GLU A 46 -13.43 10.42 -4.49
C GLU A 46 -13.79 8.95 -4.72
N PHE A 47 -13.58 8.08 -3.72
CA PHE A 47 -14.04 6.69 -3.77
C PHE A 47 -15.57 6.59 -3.83
N THR A 48 -16.24 7.25 -2.88
CA THR A 48 -17.71 7.22 -2.78
C THR A 48 -18.36 7.71 -4.06
N ARG A 49 -17.84 8.77 -4.68
CA ARG A 49 -18.38 9.35 -5.91
C ARG A 49 -18.09 8.51 -7.15
N ALA A 50 -16.89 7.92 -7.23
CA ALA A 50 -16.48 7.11 -8.39
C ALA A 50 -17.19 5.75 -8.44
N ARG A 51 -17.59 5.21 -7.28
CA ARG A 51 -18.32 3.94 -7.20
C ARG A 51 -19.71 4.02 -7.87
N PRO A 52 -20.22 2.90 -8.38
CA PRO A 52 -21.61 2.81 -8.82
C PRO A 52 -22.59 3.23 -7.71
N ALA A 53 -23.65 3.95 -8.08
CA ALA A 53 -24.77 4.22 -7.18
C ALA A 53 -25.34 2.90 -6.64
N ALA A 54 -25.81 2.91 -5.38
CA ALA A 54 -26.58 1.79 -4.86
C ALA A 54 -27.81 1.63 -5.77
N THR A 55 -27.91 0.53 -6.50
CA THR A 55 -29.13 0.22 -7.23
C THR A 55 -30.20 0.01 -6.18
N SER A 56 -31.26 0.83 -6.22
CA SER A 56 -32.48 0.61 -5.46
C SER A 56 -33.01 -0.76 -5.86
N ALA A 57 -32.60 -1.82 -5.15
CA ALA A 57 -33.17 -3.14 -5.34
C ALA A 57 -34.69 -2.95 -5.25
N LYS A 58 -35.43 -3.39 -6.29
CA LYS A 58 -36.90 -3.31 -6.37
C LYS A 58 -37.47 -3.48 -4.96
N ALA A 59 -38.03 -2.40 -4.43
CA ALA A 59 -38.58 -2.40 -3.09
C ALA A 59 -39.50 -3.61 -2.97
N PRO A 60 -39.36 -4.46 -1.93
CA PRO A 60 -40.38 -5.45 -1.62
C PRO A 60 -41.73 -4.74 -1.54
N PRO A 61 -42.85 -5.39 -1.91
CA PRO A 61 -44.18 -4.79 -1.80
C PRO A 61 -44.36 -4.22 -0.38
N PRO A 62 -45.03 -3.07 -0.23
CA PRO A 62 -45.08 -2.33 1.02
C PRO A 62 -45.62 -3.23 2.14
N ARG A 63 -44.75 -3.61 3.08
CA ARG A 63 -45.19 -4.23 4.34
C ARG A 63 -45.86 -3.12 5.14
N THR A 64 -47.15 -3.30 5.41
CA THR A 64 -47.98 -2.46 6.28
C THR A 64 -47.51 -2.61 7.73
N GLY A 65 -46.45 -1.90 8.08
CA GLY A 65 -45.95 -1.79 9.44
C GLY A 65 -45.11 -0.53 9.61
N PRO A 66 -45.03 0.05 10.82
CA PRO A 66 -44.25 1.26 11.06
C PRO A 66 -42.77 0.99 10.73
N ARG A 67 -42.33 1.49 9.58
CA ARG A 67 -40.96 1.39 9.08
C ARG A 67 -40.09 2.33 9.91
N ARG A 68 -39.34 1.78 10.87
CA ARG A 68 -38.23 2.49 11.52
C ARG A 68 -37.29 2.98 10.42
N PRO A 69 -37.03 4.30 10.26
CA PRO A 69 -36.17 4.80 9.21
C PRO A 69 -34.80 4.16 9.35
N ALA A 70 -34.31 3.53 8.28
CA ALA A 70 -32.95 3.03 8.22
C ALA A 70 -32.03 4.23 8.39
N ALA A 71 -31.15 4.18 9.41
CA ALA A 71 -30.18 5.24 9.64
C ALA A 71 -29.31 5.38 8.39
N VAL A 72 -29.30 6.57 7.79
CA VAL A 72 -28.39 6.91 6.69
C VAL A 72 -26.96 6.70 7.22
N ALA A 73 -26.20 5.81 6.59
CA ALA A 73 -24.82 5.57 6.96
C ALA A 73 -24.05 6.90 6.83
N LYS A 74 -23.41 7.34 7.92
CA LYS A 74 -22.61 8.56 7.89
C LYS A 74 -21.39 8.34 7.00
N ALA A 75 -21.06 9.32 6.16
CA ALA A 75 -19.89 9.27 5.31
C ALA A 75 -18.61 9.01 6.15
N PRO A 76 -17.68 8.18 5.66
CA PRO A 76 -16.45 7.87 6.37
C PRO A 76 -15.64 9.15 6.58
N ARG A 77 -15.10 9.30 7.79
CA ARG A 77 -14.23 10.42 8.16
C ARG A 77 -12.80 9.93 8.29
N TYR A 78 -11.87 10.77 7.83
CA TYR A 78 -10.46 10.44 7.83
C TYR A 78 -9.63 11.47 8.55
N THR A 79 -8.57 11.01 9.23
CA THR A 79 -7.56 11.86 9.83
C THR A 79 -6.25 11.74 9.05
N ARG A 80 -5.65 12.88 8.74
CA ARG A 80 -4.35 12.94 8.06
C ARG A 80 -3.24 12.47 8.99
N LYS A 81 -2.37 11.55 8.53
CA LYS A 81 -1.24 11.01 9.30
C LYS A 81 0.14 11.45 8.78
N THR A 82 0.19 12.27 7.72
CA THR A 82 1.42 12.84 7.17
C THR A 82 1.29 14.36 7.02
N PRO A 83 2.40 15.10 6.91
CA PRO A 83 2.34 16.55 6.66
C PRO A 83 1.54 16.89 5.40
N SER A 84 0.84 18.03 5.42
CA SER A 84 0.11 18.56 4.27
C SER A 84 1.08 19.17 3.26
N VAL A 85 1.59 18.35 2.35
CA VAL A 85 2.58 18.78 1.34
C VAL A 85 1.93 19.23 0.04
N ILE A 86 0.86 18.56 -0.41
CA ILE A 86 0.27 18.79 -1.74
C ILE A 86 -0.39 20.16 -1.81
N ALA A 87 -1.27 20.45 -0.85
CA ALA A 87 -1.96 21.74 -0.78
C ALA A 87 -1.00 22.92 -0.57
N SER A 88 0.15 22.67 0.06
CA SER A 88 1.16 23.71 0.32
C SER A 88 2.03 24.02 -0.88
N LEU A 89 2.27 23.04 -1.76
CA LEU A 89 3.16 23.20 -2.90
C LEU A 89 2.42 23.71 -4.13
N GLN A 90 1.20 23.21 -4.39
CA GLN A 90 0.36 23.66 -5.50
C GLN A 90 -1.13 23.60 -5.15
N PRO A 91 -1.73 24.69 -4.64
CA PRO A 91 -3.17 24.78 -4.42
C PRO A 91 -3.96 24.48 -5.71
N GLY A 92 -4.87 23.51 -5.65
CA GLY A 92 -5.71 23.12 -6.80
C GLY A 92 -5.04 22.20 -7.82
N ALA A 93 -3.81 21.71 -7.56
CA ALA A 93 -3.20 20.69 -8.40
C ALA A 93 -4.06 19.40 -8.43
N PRO A 94 -4.12 18.71 -9.57
CA PRO A 94 -4.84 17.44 -9.66
C PRO A 94 -4.22 16.43 -8.71
N THR A 95 -5.06 15.75 -7.94
CA THR A 95 -4.66 14.65 -7.07
C THR A 95 -5.16 13.32 -7.60
N MET A 96 -4.53 12.24 -7.13
CA MET A 96 -5.03 10.88 -7.29
C MET A 96 -5.16 10.26 -5.92
N ASP A 97 -6.22 9.49 -5.69
CA ASP A 97 -6.37 8.75 -4.45
C ASP A 97 -6.25 7.23 -4.72
N ILE A 98 -5.63 6.48 -3.80
CA ILE A 98 -5.64 5.02 -3.77
C ILE A 98 -6.01 4.53 -2.37
N GLY A 99 -6.93 3.57 -2.32
CA GLY A 99 -7.48 3.01 -1.11
C GLY A 99 -6.78 1.70 -0.80
N VAL A 100 -6.26 1.58 0.41
CA VAL A 100 -5.61 0.37 0.90
C VAL A 100 -6.25 -0.01 2.23
N THR A 101 -6.62 -1.28 2.37
CA THR A 101 -7.00 -1.86 3.65
C THR A 101 -6.08 -3.01 3.95
N ILE A 102 -5.38 -2.92 5.08
CA ILE A 102 -4.58 -4.03 5.61
C ILE A 102 -5.47 -4.78 6.59
N TRP A 103 -5.58 -6.07 6.37
CA TRP A 103 -6.32 -6.98 7.24
C TRP A 103 -5.34 -7.82 8.04
N ARG A 104 -5.36 -7.71 9.37
CA ARG A 104 -4.75 -8.69 10.26
C ARG A 104 -5.70 -9.86 10.42
N LEU A 105 -5.25 -11.06 10.15
CA LEU A 105 -6.03 -12.28 10.34
C LEU A 105 -5.77 -12.82 11.73
N ARG A 106 -6.86 -13.09 12.46
CA ARG A 106 -6.82 -13.81 13.74
C ARG A 106 -7.74 -15.02 13.72
N PRO A 107 -7.50 -16.04 14.56
CA PRO A 107 -8.41 -17.16 14.68
C PRO A 107 -9.82 -16.66 15.02
N SER A 108 -10.82 -17.23 14.36
CA SER A 108 -12.21 -16.84 14.59
C SER A 108 -12.68 -17.39 15.92
N THR A 109 -13.35 -16.57 16.73
CA THR A 109 -14.15 -17.08 17.84
C THR A 109 -15.60 -17.20 17.40
N GLY A 110 -16.27 -18.29 17.77
CA GLY A 110 -17.56 -18.69 17.19
C GLY A 110 -18.70 -17.65 17.27
N SER A 111 -18.57 -16.63 18.13
CA SER A 111 -19.56 -15.58 18.40
C SER A 111 -19.36 -14.29 17.58
N GLU A 112 -18.34 -14.21 16.73
CA GLU A 112 -18.02 -12.96 16.04
C GLU A 112 -18.88 -12.72 14.80
N GLY A 113 -19.39 -11.49 14.68
CA GLY A 113 -20.03 -10.99 13.47
C GLY A 113 -19.00 -10.56 12.42
N GLY A 114 -19.29 -10.79 11.14
CA GLY A 114 -18.40 -10.47 10.02
C GLY A 114 -18.31 -11.60 8.99
N ALA A 115 -17.51 -11.40 7.95
CA ALA A 115 -17.09 -12.45 7.04
C ALA A 115 -15.91 -13.23 7.63
N ARG A 116 -15.95 -14.56 7.51
CA ARG A 116 -14.87 -15.47 7.91
C ARG A 116 -14.22 -16.04 6.67
N MET A 117 -12.92 -16.27 6.75
CA MET A 117 -12.15 -16.97 5.75
C MET A 117 -11.91 -18.40 6.21
N LEU A 118 -12.33 -19.37 5.41
CA LEU A 118 -11.92 -20.76 5.58
C LEU A 118 -10.57 -20.93 4.88
N VAL A 119 -9.52 -21.25 5.65
CA VAL A 119 -8.21 -21.55 5.11
C VAL A 119 -7.88 -23.01 5.36
N MET A 120 -7.40 -23.70 4.33
CA MET A 120 -6.91 -25.06 4.44
C MET A 120 -5.41 -25.04 4.79
N GLU A 121 -5.08 -25.32 6.05
CA GLU A 121 -3.70 -25.46 6.52
C GLU A 121 -3.45 -26.93 6.90
N ASN A 122 -2.48 -27.60 6.26
CA ASN A 122 -2.11 -28.99 6.56
C ASN A 122 -3.31 -29.96 6.57
N ALA A 123 -4.19 -29.87 5.57
CA ALA A 123 -5.44 -30.64 5.45
C ALA A 123 -6.46 -30.40 6.60
N ARG A 124 -6.28 -29.35 7.42
CA ARG A 124 -7.26 -28.89 8.41
C ARG A 124 -7.83 -27.55 7.98
N SER A 125 -9.16 -27.45 8.00
CA SER A 125 -9.86 -26.19 7.79
C SER A 125 -9.82 -25.37 9.08
N THR A 126 -9.26 -24.17 9.01
CA THR A 126 -9.24 -23.20 10.11
C THR A 126 -9.99 -21.93 9.68
N GLU A 127 -10.87 -21.45 10.55
CA GLU A 127 -11.59 -20.19 10.32
C GLU A 127 -10.78 -19.00 10.83
N TRP A 128 -10.46 -18.08 9.92
CA TRP A 128 -9.80 -16.81 10.23
C TRP A 128 -10.76 -15.64 10.06
N THR A 129 -10.72 -14.68 10.97
CA THR A 129 -11.50 -13.43 10.88
C THR A 129 -10.53 -12.29 10.57
N PRO A 130 -10.61 -11.68 9.37
CA PRO A 130 -9.77 -10.53 9.03
C PRO A 130 -10.30 -9.27 9.71
N GLN A 131 -9.39 -8.49 10.30
CA GLN A 131 -9.70 -7.21 10.95
C GLN A 131 -8.85 -6.09 10.38
N ARG A 132 -9.48 -4.94 10.13
CA ARG A 132 -8.78 -3.74 9.66
C ARG A 132 -7.74 -3.29 10.67
N ILE A 133 -6.59 -2.87 10.18
CA ILE A 133 -5.58 -2.17 10.97
C ILE A 133 -5.15 -0.90 10.25
N GLU A 134 -4.71 0.12 10.99
CA GLU A 134 -4.08 1.31 10.38
C GLU A 134 -2.74 0.92 9.74
N ALA A 135 -2.29 1.66 8.72
CA ALA A 135 -1.08 1.32 7.97
C ALA A 135 0.22 1.33 8.80
N ASP A 136 0.26 2.07 9.92
CA ASP A 136 1.42 2.11 10.82
C ASP A 136 1.35 1.09 11.97
N THR A 137 0.29 0.28 12.03
CA THR A 137 0.13 -0.70 13.11
C THR A 137 1.32 -1.67 13.07
N PRO A 138 2.13 -1.76 14.15
CA PRO A 138 3.22 -2.72 14.18
C PRO A 138 2.69 -4.16 14.13
N LEU A 139 3.33 -4.98 13.31
CA LEU A 139 2.96 -6.37 13.07
C LEU A 139 3.98 -7.31 13.70
N GLN A 140 3.53 -8.40 14.30
CA GLN A 140 4.42 -9.38 14.90
C GLN A 140 4.87 -10.43 13.88
N VAL A 141 6.06 -10.98 14.09
CA VAL A 141 6.54 -12.12 13.28
C VAL A 141 5.55 -13.29 13.45
N GLY A 142 5.20 -13.92 12.32
CA GLY A 142 4.20 -14.98 12.24
C GLY A 142 2.75 -14.47 12.11
N GLU A 143 2.50 -13.16 12.21
CA GLU A 143 1.17 -12.63 11.92
C GLU A 143 0.80 -12.86 10.45
N ARG A 144 -0.50 -13.08 10.23
CA ARG A 144 -1.08 -13.30 8.91
C ARG A 144 -1.75 -12.00 8.46
N VAL A 145 -1.44 -11.54 7.26
CA VAL A 145 -2.02 -10.32 6.68
C VAL A 145 -2.56 -10.53 5.27
N ARG A 146 -3.52 -9.70 4.90
CA ARG A 146 -4.08 -9.61 3.55
C ARG A 146 -4.27 -8.15 3.20
N LEU A 147 -4.17 -7.82 1.92
CA LEU A 147 -4.41 -6.47 1.42
C LEU A 147 -5.71 -6.47 0.62
N SER A 148 -6.50 -5.41 0.77
CA SER A 148 -7.52 -5.02 -0.21
C SER A 148 -7.15 -3.66 -0.78
N ILE A 149 -7.07 -3.56 -2.10
CA ILE A 149 -6.74 -2.34 -2.82
C ILE A 149 -7.92 -1.92 -3.69
N GLU A 150 -8.26 -0.64 -3.64
CA GLU A 150 -9.27 -0.02 -4.49
C GLU A 150 -8.68 1.23 -5.16
N SER A 151 -9.02 1.42 -6.43
CA SER A 151 -8.72 2.65 -7.17
C SER A 151 -10.04 3.32 -7.57
N PRO A 152 -10.19 4.65 -7.37
CA PRO A 152 -11.33 5.42 -7.87
C PRO A 152 -11.22 5.67 -9.38
N ARG A 153 -10.21 5.11 -10.04
CA ARG A 153 -9.97 5.21 -11.49
C ARG A 153 -9.69 3.85 -12.10
N ALA A 154 -10.09 3.69 -13.36
CA ALA A 154 -9.72 2.53 -14.15
C ALA A 154 -8.22 2.53 -14.48
N GLY A 155 -7.61 1.34 -14.51
CA GLY A 155 -6.19 1.15 -14.82
C GLY A 155 -5.71 -0.27 -14.51
N TYR A 156 -4.41 -0.39 -14.30
CA TYR A 156 -3.69 -1.64 -14.05
C TYR A 156 -2.87 -1.49 -12.78
N LEU A 157 -3.05 -2.43 -11.85
CA LEU A 157 -2.42 -2.45 -10.55
C LEU A 157 -1.19 -3.35 -10.53
N TYR A 158 -0.15 -2.91 -9.83
CA TYR A 158 1.05 -3.71 -9.58
C TYR A 158 1.45 -3.53 -8.12
N VAL A 159 1.90 -4.60 -7.47
CA VAL A 159 2.43 -4.56 -6.11
C VAL A 159 3.79 -5.22 -6.11
N ILE A 160 4.78 -4.44 -5.68
CA ILE A 160 6.17 -4.86 -5.53
C ILE A 160 6.47 -4.94 -4.05
N ASP A 161 7.09 -6.04 -3.63
CA ASP A 161 7.56 -6.26 -2.28
C ASP A 161 9.09 -6.15 -2.20
N ARG A 162 9.57 -5.60 -1.09
CA ARG A 162 10.99 -5.46 -0.73
C ARG A 162 11.14 -5.50 0.78
N GLU A 163 12.12 -6.26 1.24
CA GLU A 163 12.60 -6.18 2.61
C GLU A 163 13.25 -4.80 2.85
N GLN A 164 13.02 -4.19 4.01
CA GLN A 164 13.80 -3.04 4.49
C GLN A 164 14.57 -3.43 5.74
N TYR A 165 15.84 -3.05 5.78
CA TYR A 165 16.75 -3.34 6.87
C TYR A 165 16.98 -2.12 7.78
N ALA A 166 17.55 -2.35 8.96
CA ALA A 166 17.75 -1.33 9.98
C ALA A 166 18.68 -0.18 9.54
N ASP A 167 19.59 -0.43 8.60
CA ASP A 167 20.46 0.58 7.97
C ASP A 167 19.75 1.42 6.90
N GLY A 168 18.47 1.14 6.63
CA GLY A 168 17.66 1.80 5.62
C GLY A 168 17.84 1.23 4.21
N SER A 169 18.74 0.27 4.00
CA SER A 169 18.89 -0.42 2.73
C SER A 169 17.71 -1.35 2.45
N PHE A 170 17.54 -1.70 1.17
CA PHE A 170 16.47 -2.58 0.70
C PHE A 170 17.03 -3.89 0.15
N GLY A 171 16.27 -4.96 0.34
CA GLY A 171 16.49 -6.25 -0.30
C GLY A 171 16.16 -6.24 -1.79
N ASP A 172 16.16 -7.43 -2.38
CA ASP A 172 15.71 -7.62 -3.76
C ASP A 172 14.22 -7.32 -3.91
N ALA A 173 13.83 -6.82 -5.09
CA ALA A 173 12.45 -6.47 -5.39
C ALA A 173 11.72 -7.59 -6.12
N TYR A 174 10.51 -7.89 -5.67
CA TYR A 174 9.65 -8.91 -6.26
C TYR A 174 8.28 -8.34 -6.61
N LEU A 175 7.87 -8.48 -7.87
CA LEU A 175 6.49 -8.25 -8.26
C LEU A 175 5.62 -9.39 -7.70
N ILE A 176 4.86 -9.10 -6.65
CA ILE A 176 3.97 -10.06 -5.98
C ILE A 176 2.55 -10.03 -6.53
N PHE A 177 2.19 -8.98 -7.29
CA PHE A 177 0.94 -8.89 -8.04
C PHE A 177 1.12 -8.01 -9.29
N PRO A 178 0.59 -8.40 -10.47
CA PRO A 178 -0.08 -9.68 -10.74
C PRO A 178 0.86 -10.88 -10.78
N THR A 179 0.30 -12.06 -10.52
CA THR A 179 0.90 -13.37 -10.82
C THR A 179 -0.17 -14.23 -11.51
N LEU A 180 0.21 -15.27 -12.25
CA LEU A 180 -0.75 -16.20 -12.86
C LEU A 180 -1.54 -16.98 -11.81
N ARG A 181 -0.98 -17.16 -10.61
CA ARG A 181 -1.64 -17.81 -9.48
C ARG A 181 -2.81 -16.96 -8.99
N THR A 182 -2.56 -15.67 -8.75
CA THR A 182 -3.57 -14.75 -8.22
C THR A 182 -4.40 -14.16 -9.37
N ARG A 183 -5.69 -14.50 -9.42
CA ARG A 183 -6.65 -13.99 -10.43
C ARG A 183 -6.25 -14.25 -11.89
N GLY A 184 -5.44 -15.28 -12.18
CA GLY A 184 -4.98 -15.56 -13.55
C GLY A 184 -4.13 -14.45 -14.17
N GLY A 185 -3.55 -13.57 -13.35
CA GLY A 185 -2.81 -12.40 -13.82
C GLY A 185 -3.66 -11.17 -14.13
N ASP A 186 -4.98 -11.22 -13.91
CA ASP A 186 -5.85 -10.04 -14.06
C ASP A 186 -5.54 -8.99 -12.98
N ASN A 187 -4.94 -7.89 -13.44
CA ASN A 187 -4.62 -6.73 -12.61
C ASN A 187 -5.43 -5.48 -12.95
N GLN A 188 -6.55 -5.62 -13.64
CA GLN A 188 -7.40 -4.46 -13.93
C GLN A 188 -8.06 -3.95 -12.65
N VAL A 189 -7.96 -2.64 -12.44
CA VAL A 189 -8.69 -1.92 -11.40
C VAL A 189 -9.72 -0.99 -12.04
N ARG A 190 -10.82 -0.76 -11.32
CA ARG A 190 -11.89 0.18 -11.68
C ARG A 190 -12.67 0.56 -10.42
N PRO A 191 -13.40 1.68 -10.43
CA PRO A 191 -14.14 2.14 -9.26
C PRO A 191 -15.07 1.07 -8.67
N GLY A 192 -15.01 0.89 -7.35
CA GLY A 192 -15.78 -0.12 -6.63
C GLY A 192 -15.27 -1.55 -6.79
N LYS A 193 -14.33 -1.85 -7.69
CA LYS A 193 -13.73 -3.18 -7.74
C LYS A 193 -12.65 -3.29 -6.67
N LEU A 194 -12.89 -4.18 -5.70
CA LEU A 194 -11.93 -4.48 -4.65
C LEU A 194 -10.98 -5.59 -5.13
N ILE A 195 -9.67 -5.36 -5.05
CA ILE A 195 -8.64 -6.34 -5.40
C ILE A 195 -7.97 -6.81 -4.12
N ASP A 196 -8.14 -8.09 -3.81
CA ASP A 196 -7.46 -8.69 -2.68
C ASP A 196 -6.16 -9.38 -3.11
N ILE A 197 -5.13 -9.22 -2.28
CA ILE A 197 -3.80 -9.78 -2.50
C ILE A 197 -3.31 -10.40 -1.17
N PRO A 198 -3.12 -11.74 -1.12
CA PRO A 198 -3.54 -12.74 -2.11
C PRO A 198 -5.08 -12.77 -2.32
N ALA A 199 -5.54 -13.40 -3.38
CA ALA A 199 -6.98 -13.56 -3.64
C ALA A 199 -7.66 -14.48 -2.61
N GLN A 200 -9.00 -14.59 -2.64
CA GLN A 200 -9.72 -15.41 -1.65
C GLN A 200 -9.47 -16.90 -1.86
N GLU A 201 -9.39 -17.29 -3.12
CA GLU A 201 -9.18 -18.65 -3.60
C GLU A 201 -7.70 -19.06 -3.68
N ASP A 202 -6.77 -18.13 -3.42
CA ASP A 202 -5.35 -18.44 -3.29
C ASP A 202 -5.12 -19.35 -2.07
N ASN A 203 -4.11 -20.22 -2.15
CA ASN A 203 -3.70 -21.07 -1.03
C ASN A 203 -2.21 -20.88 -0.70
N PRO A 204 -1.87 -20.29 0.48
CA PRO A 204 -2.77 -19.62 1.41
C PRO A 204 -3.34 -18.31 0.84
N SER A 205 -4.50 -17.89 1.36
CA SER A 205 -5.19 -16.63 0.97
C SER A 205 -4.76 -15.41 1.81
N TYR A 206 -3.54 -15.48 2.35
CA TYR A 206 -2.87 -14.45 3.15
C TYR A 206 -1.35 -14.53 2.99
N PHE A 207 -0.66 -13.49 3.40
CA PHE A 207 0.78 -13.48 3.65
C PHE A 207 1.07 -13.77 5.11
N THR A 208 2.17 -14.47 5.41
CA THR A 208 2.70 -14.59 6.76
C THR A 208 3.92 -13.71 6.87
N LEU A 209 3.99 -12.86 7.89
CA LEU A 209 5.15 -12.03 8.17
C LEU A 209 6.29 -12.90 8.69
N VAL A 210 7.31 -13.11 7.88
CA VAL A 210 8.49 -13.90 8.23
C VAL A 210 9.73 -13.12 7.81
N PRO A 211 10.55 -12.65 8.76
CA PRO A 211 11.81 -12.02 8.42
C PRO A 211 12.71 -12.96 7.64
N SER A 212 13.54 -12.38 6.77
CA SER A 212 14.56 -13.08 6.02
C SER A 212 15.46 -13.89 6.97
N PRO A 213 15.59 -15.22 6.79
CA PRO A 213 16.43 -16.04 7.66
C PRO A 213 17.90 -15.61 7.69
N SER A 214 18.36 -14.94 6.64
CA SER A 214 19.73 -14.44 6.49
C SER A 214 19.95 -13.02 7.03
N ARG A 215 18.88 -12.30 7.39
CA ARG A 215 18.93 -10.88 7.80
C ARG A 215 18.03 -10.63 9.01
N SER A 216 18.59 -10.83 10.21
CA SER A 216 17.91 -10.53 11.48
C SER A 216 17.70 -9.03 11.73
N ASP A 217 18.34 -8.16 10.93
CA ASP A 217 18.19 -6.72 10.96
C ASP A 217 17.07 -6.19 10.06
N GLN A 218 16.24 -7.08 9.50
CA GLN A 218 15.03 -6.66 8.77
C GLN A 218 14.02 -6.00 9.72
N VAL A 219 13.50 -4.83 9.33
CA VAL A 219 12.59 -4.00 10.14
C VAL A 219 11.21 -3.80 9.50
N ALA A 220 11.06 -4.08 8.21
CA ALA A 220 9.76 -4.03 7.53
C ALA A 220 9.75 -4.84 6.23
N GLU A 221 8.55 -5.12 5.73
CA GLU A 221 8.28 -5.27 4.30
C GLU A 221 7.80 -3.94 3.73
N ILE A 222 8.23 -3.60 2.51
CA ILE A 222 7.93 -2.32 1.85
C ILE A 222 7.21 -2.60 0.55
N LEU A 223 5.89 -2.39 0.58
CA LEU A 223 5.04 -2.60 -0.57
C LEU A 223 4.97 -1.33 -1.42
N SER A 224 5.52 -1.37 -2.61
CA SER A 224 5.32 -0.32 -3.62
C SER A 224 4.11 -0.68 -4.48
N ILE A 225 3.05 0.11 -4.37
CA ILE A 225 1.81 -0.06 -5.14
C ILE A 225 1.84 0.93 -6.30
N ILE A 226 1.75 0.41 -7.52
CA ILE A 226 1.76 1.19 -8.76
C ILE A 226 0.40 1.03 -9.45
N VAL A 227 -0.15 2.15 -9.94
CA VAL A 227 -1.30 2.12 -10.84
C VAL A 227 -0.97 2.88 -12.12
N THR A 228 -1.20 2.23 -13.26
CA THR A 228 -0.98 2.79 -14.59
C THR A 228 -2.28 2.72 -15.44
N PRO A 229 -2.52 3.64 -16.38
CA PRO A 229 -3.66 3.62 -17.29
C PRO A 229 -3.49 2.59 -18.41
N VAL A 230 -2.26 2.18 -18.69
CA VAL A 230 -1.90 1.14 -19.67
C VAL A 230 -1.03 0.08 -19.00
N PRO A 231 -1.06 -1.19 -19.44
CA PRO A 231 -0.22 -2.23 -18.84
C PRO A 231 1.27 -1.87 -18.94
N LEU A 232 2.03 -2.18 -17.89
CA LEU A 232 3.49 -2.18 -17.96
C LEU A 232 3.94 -3.20 -19.00
N SER A 233 4.76 -2.76 -19.96
CA SER A 233 5.29 -3.62 -21.01
C SER A 233 6.37 -4.56 -20.48
N ASN A 234 6.60 -5.66 -21.20
CA ASN A 234 7.69 -6.62 -20.96
C ASN A 234 7.62 -7.44 -19.66
N LEU A 235 6.50 -7.43 -18.94
CA LEU A 235 6.30 -8.32 -17.80
C LEU A 235 5.88 -9.71 -18.27
N ARG A 236 6.73 -10.71 -18.04
CA ARG A 236 6.39 -12.12 -18.22
C ARG A 236 5.87 -12.68 -16.90
N LEU A 237 4.55 -12.69 -16.75
CA LEU A 237 3.92 -13.19 -15.52
C LEU A 237 4.16 -14.69 -15.37
N THR A 238 4.36 -15.11 -14.12
CA THR A 238 4.46 -16.52 -13.73
C THR A 238 3.53 -16.78 -12.55
N GLU A 239 3.39 -18.03 -12.12
CA GLU A 239 2.63 -18.36 -10.90
C GLU A 239 3.29 -17.85 -9.60
N ARG A 240 4.58 -17.49 -9.67
CA ARG A 240 5.38 -17.04 -8.53
C ARG A 240 5.69 -15.54 -8.64
N PRO A 241 6.06 -14.89 -7.52
CA PRO A 241 6.60 -13.55 -7.56
C PRO A 241 7.75 -13.43 -8.56
N LEU A 242 7.71 -12.38 -9.39
CA LEU A 242 8.74 -12.14 -10.41
C LEU A 242 9.81 -11.23 -9.83
N LYS A 243 11.06 -11.71 -9.75
CA LYS A 243 12.20 -10.87 -9.37
C LYS A 243 12.41 -9.77 -10.41
N LEU A 244 12.47 -8.53 -9.96
CA LEU A 244 12.66 -7.35 -10.81
C LEU A 244 14.12 -6.90 -10.80
N SER A 245 14.59 -6.31 -11.90
CA SER A 245 15.91 -5.71 -11.90
C SER A 245 15.91 -4.39 -11.13
N LYS A 246 17.05 -4.05 -10.51
CA LYS A 246 17.21 -2.79 -9.78
C LYS A 246 16.95 -1.56 -10.67
N SER A 247 17.32 -1.64 -11.96
CA SER A 247 17.14 -0.54 -12.91
C SER A 247 15.68 -0.33 -13.32
N GLU A 248 14.87 -1.39 -13.40
CA GLU A 248 13.42 -1.27 -13.64
C GLU A 248 12.71 -0.61 -12.44
N VAL A 249 13.01 -1.08 -11.23
CA VAL A 249 12.44 -0.51 -10.00
C VAL A 249 12.82 0.96 -9.87
N ALA A 250 14.10 1.30 -10.06
CA ALA A 250 14.56 2.68 -9.99
C ALA A 250 13.87 3.60 -11.02
N LYS A 251 13.58 3.10 -12.22
CA LYS A 251 12.81 3.86 -13.23
C LYS A 251 11.39 4.15 -12.75
N TRP A 252 10.71 3.16 -12.18
CA TRP A 252 9.37 3.35 -11.66
C TRP A 252 9.34 4.29 -10.46
N GLU A 253 10.31 4.16 -9.55
CA GLU A 253 10.49 5.07 -8.41
C GLU A 253 10.75 6.50 -8.86
N ALA A 254 11.62 6.70 -9.86
CA ALA A 254 11.90 8.03 -10.42
C ALA A 254 10.68 8.64 -11.13
N SER A 255 9.81 7.81 -11.69
CA SER A 255 8.53 8.25 -12.29
C SER A 255 7.39 8.40 -11.27
N GLY A 256 7.61 7.92 -10.04
CA GLY A 256 6.64 7.85 -8.97
C GLY A 256 6.33 9.20 -8.33
N SER A 257 5.39 9.16 -7.39
CA SER A 257 4.82 10.33 -6.75
C SER A 257 5.81 11.02 -5.81
N ILE A 258 6.01 12.32 -6.00
CA ILE A 258 6.94 13.13 -5.19
C ILE A 258 6.26 13.63 -3.90
N GLU A 259 4.93 13.68 -3.89
CA GLU A 259 4.13 14.16 -2.77
C GLU A 259 3.00 13.18 -2.49
N VAL A 260 3.03 12.56 -1.32
CA VAL A 260 2.00 11.63 -0.87
C VAL A 260 1.51 12.07 0.51
N GLU A 261 0.20 12.21 0.63
CA GLU A 261 -0.50 12.42 1.88
C GLU A 261 -1.24 11.14 2.26
N ARG A 262 -1.13 10.72 3.52
CA ARG A 262 -1.83 9.53 4.01
C ARG A 262 -2.92 9.91 4.99
N PHE A 263 -4.05 9.23 4.87
CA PHE A 263 -5.24 9.43 5.67
C PHE A 263 -5.72 8.08 6.21
N GLU A 264 -6.15 8.06 7.47
CA GLU A 264 -6.69 6.86 8.13
C GLU A 264 -8.16 7.09 8.52
N MET A 265 -8.99 6.08 8.28
CA MET A 265 -10.40 6.11 8.61
C MET A 265 -10.60 6.08 10.13
N VAL A 266 -11.32 7.07 10.64
CA VAL A 266 -11.68 7.20 12.07
C VAL A 266 -12.66 6.10 12.44
N GLY A 267 -12.29 5.29 13.44
CA GLY A 267 -13.12 4.17 13.92
C GLY A 267 -13.16 2.96 13.00
N GLY A 268 -12.29 2.93 11.97
CA GLY A 268 -12.21 1.79 11.06
C GLY A 268 -11.35 0.63 11.56
N ALA A 269 -10.27 0.91 12.28
CA ALA A 269 -9.40 -0.12 12.86
C ALA A 269 -10.18 -1.04 13.82
N GLY A 270 -9.89 -2.34 13.76
CA GLY A 270 -10.58 -3.39 14.51
C GLY A 270 -11.89 -3.88 13.88
N MET A 271 -12.46 -3.15 12.91
CA MET A 271 -13.68 -3.59 12.23
C MET A 271 -13.40 -4.88 11.44
N PRO A 272 -14.30 -5.88 11.52
CA PRO A 272 -14.16 -7.11 10.78
C PRO A 272 -14.41 -6.89 9.30
N TRP A 273 -13.89 -7.81 8.47
CA TRP A 273 -14.20 -7.85 7.06
C TRP A 273 -15.69 -8.04 6.83
N SER A 274 -16.30 -7.15 6.04
CA SER A 274 -17.74 -7.21 5.81
C SER A 274 -18.10 -8.20 4.71
N LYS A 275 -19.35 -8.70 4.72
CA LYS A 275 -19.86 -9.59 3.67
C LYS A 275 -19.85 -8.94 2.28
N VAL A 276 -20.09 -7.63 2.19
CA VAL A 276 -20.11 -6.90 0.92
C VAL A 276 -18.70 -6.74 0.34
N GLU A 277 -17.70 -6.53 1.19
CA GLU A 277 -16.30 -6.50 0.77
C GLU A 277 -15.82 -7.87 0.31
N MET A 278 -16.15 -8.92 1.06
CA MET A 278 -15.90 -10.30 0.64
C MET A 278 -16.55 -10.62 -0.71
N ALA A 279 -17.80 -10.22 -0.95
CA ALA A 279 -18.44 -10.46 -2.23
C ALA A 279 -17.80 -9.65 -3.39
N ALA A 280 -17.34 -8.42 -3.11
CA ALA A 280 -16.73 -7.54 -4.12
C ALA A 280 -15.33 -7.99 -4.55
N SER A 281 -14.54 -8.57 -3.63
CA SER A 281 -13.17 -8.99 -3.90
C SER A 281 -13.00 -10.42 -4.40
N ALA A 282 -14.04 -11.26 -4.36
CA ALA A 282 -14.00 -12.60 -4.92
C ALA A 282 -13.57 -12.59 -6.41
N ALA A 283 -12.70 -13.53 -6.81
CA ALA A 283 -12.33 -13.64 -8.22
C ALA A 283 -13.50 -14.08 -9.10
N GLY A 284 -13.51 -13.60 -10.34
CA GLY A 284 -14.64 -13.77 -11.26
C GLY A 284 -15.91 -12.99 -10.88
N SER A 285 -15.97 -12.39 -9.68
CA SER A 285 -17.14 -11.62 -9.26
C SER A 285 -17.25 -10.30 -10.02
N ASN A 286 -18.43 -10.06 -10.60
CA ASN A 286 -18.81 -8.76 -11.17
C ASN A 286 -19.31 -7.77 -10.11
N ARG A 287 -19.37 -8.18 -8.84
CA ARG A 287 -19.77 -7.30 -7.74
C ARG A 287 -18.75 -6.18 -7.55
N MET A 288 -19.26 -4.96 -7.49
CA MET A 288 -18.49 -3.74 -7.18
C MET A 288 -19.10 -3.09 -5.95
N LEU A 289 -18.27 -2.58 -5.05
CA LEU A 289 -18.70 -1.74 -3.93
C LEU A 289 -19.50 -0.54 -4.42
N THR A 290 -20.60 -0.24 -3.75
CA THR A 290 -21.43 0.94 -4.04
C THR A 290 -21.04 2.13 -3.15
N GLN A 291 -21.66 3.28 -3.42
CA GLN A 291 -21.39 4.53 -2.68
C GLN A 291 -21.71 4.42 -1.18
N GLU A 292 -22.66 3.55 -0.79
CA GLU A 292 -23.09 3.37 0.60
C GLU A 292 -22.27 2.32 1.36
N GLU A 293 -21.34 1.66 0.67
CA GLU A 293 -20.61 0.51 1.21
C GLU A 293 -19.25 0.90 1.79
N PRO A 294 -18.64 0.02 2.62
CA PRO A 294 -17.43 0.36 3.37
C PRO A 294 -16.33 0.96 2.50
N ALA A 295 -15.71 2.01 3.02
CA ALA A 295 -14.58 2.70 2.39
C ALA A 295 -13.24 2.03 2.79
N PRO A 296 -12.15 2.29 2.06
CA PRO A 296 -10.83 1.80 2.44
C PRO A 296 -10.40 2.32 3.83
N GLN A 297 -9.64 1.51 4.57
CA GLN A 297 -9.12 1.91 5.88
C GLN A 297 -8.13 3.07 5.76
N THR A 298 -7.21 2.97 4.80
CA THR A 298 -6.16 3.96 4.55
C THR A 298 -6.33 4.51 3.14
N VAL A 299 -6.25 5.82 2.98
CA VAL A 299 -6.20 6.46 1.67
C VAL A 299 -4.86 7.18 1.51
N TYR A 300 -4.19 6.90 0.40
CA TYR A 300 -3.04 7.66 -0.04
C TYR A 300 -3.47 8.61 -1.14
N ARG A 301 -3.31 9.90 -0.88
CA ARG A 301 -3.51 10.98 -1.84
C ARG A 301 -2.17 11.37 -2.41
N ILE A 302 -2.10 11.41 -3.72
CA ILE A 302 -0.91 11.67 -4.49
C ILE A 302 -1.05 13.02 -5.18
N GLY A 303 -0.03 13.88 -5.03
CA GLY A 303 0.15 15.05 -5.88
C GLY A 303 0.63 14.60 -7.26
N SER A 304 -0.14 14.90 -8.32
CA SER A 304 0.16 14.42 -9.67
C SER A 304 1.00 15.45 -10.45
N ARG A 305 2.25 15.10 -10.78
CA ARG A 305 2.99 15.77 -11.87
C ARG A 305 2.64 15.20 -13.25
N SER A 306 2.19 13.95 -13.29
CA SER A 306 1.82 13.21 -14.50
C SER A 306 0.48 12.53 -14.30
N LYS A 307 -0.44 12.73 -15.26
CA LYS A 307 -1.79 12.15 -15.25
C LYS A 307 -1.80 10.62 -15.43
N ASN A 308 -0.64 10.01 -15.66
CA ASN A 308 -0.53 8.72 -16.36
C ASN A 308 0.14 7.61 -15.56
N ALA A 309 0.61 7.81 -14.33
CA ALA A 309 1.05 6.73 -13.44
C ALA A 309 1.26 7.31 -12.04
N PHE A 310 1.05 6.50 -11.02
CA PHE A 310 1.48 6.87 -9.67
C PHE A 310 2.00 5.64 -8.93
N MET A 311 2.81 5.92 -7.91
CA MET A 311 3.34 4.92 -7.00
C MET A 311 3.19 5.41 -5.56
N VAL A 312 2.75 4.54 -4.67
CA VAL A 312 2.76 4.78 -3.23
C VAL A 312 3.47 3.65 -2.51
N THR A 313 4.04 3.97 -1.35
CA THR A 313 4.73 2.99 -0.51
C THR A 313 3.93 2.74 0.75
N VAL A 314 3.69 1.47 1.04
CA VAL A 314 2.96 0.98 2.21
C VAL A 314 3.91 0.10 3.04
N PRO A 315 4.44 0.60 4.16
CA PRO A 315 5.31 -0.20 5.01
C PRO A 315 4.50 -1.16 5.90
N LEU A 316 4.90 -2.42 5.95
CA LEU A 316 4.47 -3.40 6.95
C LEU A 316 5.60 -3.54 7.97
N ARG A 317 5.51 -2.80 9.07
CA ARG A 317 6.60 -2.71 10.04
C ARG A 317 6.54 -3.86 11.04
N TYR A 318 7.70 -4.48 11.28
CA TYR A 318 7.83 -5.44 12.38
C TYR A 318 7.78 -4.68 13.71
N GLY A 319 6.89 -5.12 14.61
CA GLY A 319 6.90 -4.72 16.01
C GLY A 319 8.16 -5.24 16.68
N ARG A 320 8.81 -4.38 17.45
CA ARG A 320 9.91 -4.76 18.34
C ARG A 320 9.37 -5.04 19.73
#